data_AF-A0A7C7P4B0-F1
#
_entry.id   AF-A0A7C7P4B0-F1
#
_cell.length_a   1.000
_cell.length_b   1.000
_cell.length_c   1.000
_cell.angle_alpha   90.00
_cell.angle_beta   90.00
_cell.angle_gamma   90.00
#
_symmetry.space_group_name_H-M   'P 1'
#
loop_
_entity.id
_entity.type
_entity.pdbx_description
1 polymer ?
#
loop_
_entity_poly.entity_id
_entity_poly.type
_entity_poly.pdbx_seq_one_letter_code
_entity_poly.pdbx_strand_id
1 'polypeptide(L)' 'MTENKDDYLTRSFQYFQKIIKESGPAASASYTLIGGVLIMGLLGYFMDDWLGTKPWLLLTGLFLGLFTGFYELAKTVWRK' A
#
# COMPACT_ATOMS: atom_id res chain seq x y z
N MET A 1 41.30 -16.77 -10.85
CA MET A 1 40.17 -17.41 -10.12
C MET A 1 39.18 -16.35 -9.60
N THR A 2 38.78 -15.37 -10.42
CA THR A 2 37.86 -14.28 -10.02
C THR A 2 36.60 -14.21 -10.90
N GLU A 3 36.72 -14.64 -12.17
CA GLU A 3 35.66 -14.71 -13.19
C GLU A 3 34.36 -15.38 -12.70
N ASN A 4 34.49 -16.39 -11.83
CA ASN A 4 33.35 -17.12 -11.30
C ASN A 4 32.52 -16.30 -10.29
N LYS A 5 33.13 -15.47 -9.44
CA LYS A 5 32.43 -14.73 -8.36
C LYS A 5 31.59 -13.56 -8.88
N ASP A 6 32.13 -12.80 -9.82
CA ASP A 6 31.48 -11.62 -10.37
C ASP A 6 30.20 -11.98 -11.15
N ASP A 7 30.20 -13.16 -11.78
CA ASP A 7 29.04 -13.72 -12.47
C ASP A 7 27.90 -14.11 -11.51
N TYR A 8 28.19 -14.72 -10.35
CA TYR A 8 27.16 -15.03 -9.35
C TYR A 8 26.55 -13.77 -8.77
N LEU A 9 27.37 -12.78 -8.43
CA LEU A 9 26.87 -11.52 -7.87
C LEU A 9 25.97 -10.81 -8.88
N THR A 10 26.42 -10.71 -10.14
CA THR A 10 25.65 -10.07 -11.20
C THR A 10 24.31 -10.75 -11.43
N ARG A 11 24.27 -12.10 -11.44
CA ARG A 11 23.00 -12.85 -11.53
C ARG A 11 22.12 -12.59 -10.32
N SER A 12 22.65 -12.63 -9.10
CA SER A 12 21.87 -12.34 -7.88
C SER A 12 21.25 -10.94 -7.90
N PHE A 13 21.98 -9.93 -8.38
CA PHE A 13 21.44 -8.58 -8.56
C PHE A 13 20.34 -8.52 -9.63
N GLN A 14 20.52 -9.21 -10.75
CA GLN A 14 19.49 -9.30 -11.80
C GLN A 14 18.22 -10.01 -11.30
N TYR A 15 18.36 -11.09 -10.54
CA TYR A 15 17.23 -11.77 -9.90
C TYR A 15 16.52 -10.86 -8.90
N PHE A 16 17.27 -10.15 -8.05
CA PHE A 16 16.70 -9.17 -7.13
C PHE A 16 15.96 -8.05 -7.85
N GLN A 17 16.53 -7.50 -8.93
CA GLN A 17 15.89 -6.49 -9.75
C GLN A 17 14.61 -7.02 -10.41
N LYS A 18 14.61 -8.26 -10.90
CA LYS A 18 13.40 -8.91 -11.44
C LYS A 18 12.31 -9.02 -10.37
N ILE A 19 12.67 -9.47 -9.17
CA ILE A 19 11.75 -9.55 -8.04
C ILE A 19 11.19 -8.17 -7.66
N ILE A 20 12.03 -7.14 -7.58
CA ILE A 20 11.59 -5.76 -7.33
C ILE A 20 10.65 -5.27 -8.44
N LYS A 21 10.96 -5.54 -9.70
CA LYS A 21 10.16 -5.07 -10.84
C LYS A 21 8.79 -5.76 -10.89
N GLU A 22 8.73 -7.06 -10.56
CA GLU A 22 7.48 -7.80 -10.41
C GLU A 22 6.69 -7.39 -9.15
N SER A 23 7.38 -7.02 -8.07
CA SER A 23 6.76 -6.63 -6.80
C SER A 23 6.32 -5.16 -6.73
N GLY A 24 6.88 -4.30 -7.60
CA GLY A 24 6.62 -2.87 -7.63
C GLY A 24 5.13 -2.51 -7.68
N PRO A 25 4.33 -3.10 -8.60
CA PRO A 25 2.89 -2.82 -8.68
C PRO A 25 2.08 -3.27 -7.45
N ALA A 26 2.47 -4.38 -6.82
CA ALA A 26 1.78 -4.87 -5.61
C ALA A 26 2.14 -4.04 -4.37
N ALA A 27 3.41 -3.63 -4.27
CA ALA A 27 3.89 -2.77 -3.22
C ALA A 27 3.25 -1.37 -3.31
N SER A 28 3.20 -0.77 -4.50
CA SER A 28 2.59 0.56 -4.69
C SER A 28 1.11 0.56 -4.33
N ALA A 29 0.34 -0.46 -4.71
CA ALA A 29 -1.07 -0.61 -4.33
C ALA A 29 -1.24 -0.67 -2.80
N SER A 30 -0.33 -1.36 -2.11
CA SER A 30 -0.34 -1.47 -0.65
C SER A 30 -0.04 -0.13 0.04
N TYR A 31 0.91 0.66 -0.48
CA TYR A 31 1.21 1.98 0.06
C TYR A 31 0.08 2.99 -0.17
N THR A 32 -0.57 2.95 -1.32
CA THR A 32 -1.75 3.78 -1.61
C THR A 32 -2.90 3.45 -0.66
N LEU A 33 -3.14 2.16 -0.38
CA LEU A 33 -4.13 1.70 0.58
C LEU A 33 -3.84 2.23 1.99
N ILE A 34 -2.63 1.99 2.50
CA ILE A 34 -2.22 2.41 3.85
C ILE A 34 -2.30 3.93 3.97
N GLY A 35 -1.79 4.66 2.97
CA GLY A 35 -1.86 6.12 2.91
C GLY A 35 -3.29 6.65 2.92
N GLY A 36 -4.17 6.06 2.10
CA GLY A 36 -5.59 6.45 2.03
C GLY A 36 -6.33 6.23 3.35
N VAL A 37 -6.14 5.06 3.99
CA VAL A 37 -6.75 4.74 5.29
C VAL A 37 -6.24 5.67 6.38
N LEU A 38 -4.93 5.94 6.43
CA LEU A 38 -4.35 6.84 7.42
C LEU A 38 -4.86 8.27 7.25
N ILE A 39 -4.88 8.80 6.02
CA ILE A 39 -5.35 10.17 5.76
C ILE A 39 -6.84 10.30 6.08
N MET A 40 -7.69 9.38 5.60
CA MET A 40 -9.13 9.40 5.88
C MET A 40 -9.43 9.18 7.37
N GLY A 41 -8.71 8.28 8.03
CA GLY A 41 -8.87 8.01 9.46
C GLY A 41 -8.46 9.19 10.34
N LEU A 42 -7.32 9.83 10.04
CA LEU A 42 -6.87 11.04 10.75
C LEU A 42 -7.81 12.22 10.52
N LEU A 43 -8.27 12.41 9.28
CA LEU A 43 -9.22 13.46 8.95
C LEU A 43 -10.58 13.24 9.64
N GLY A 44 -11.07 11.99 9.68
CA GLY A 44 -12.26 11.61 10.42
C GLY A 44 -12.12 11.83 11.93
N TYR A 45 -10.97 11.52 12.52
CA TYR A 45 -10.68 11.77 13.94
C TYR A 45 -10.73 13.27 14.28
N PHE A 46 -10.08 14.10 13.46
CA PHE A 46 -10.04 15.56 13.67
C PHE A 46 -11.43 16.18 13.54
N MET A 47 -12.23 15.68 12.60
CA MET A 47 -13.62 16.10 12.40
C MET A 47 -14.52 15.68 13.57
N ASP A 48 -14.35 14.47 14.11
CA ASP A 48 -15.10 13.96 15.27
C ASP A 48 -14.81 14.76 16.55
N ASP A 49 -13.57 15.24 16.71
CA ASP A 49 -13.18 16.11 17.82
C ASP A 49 -13.84 17.50 17.73
N TRP A 50 -14.01 18.00 16.50
CA TRP A 50 -14.62 19.32 16.27
C TRP A 50 -16.15 19.30 16.38
N LEU A 51 -16.80 18.22 15.96
CA LEU A 51 -18.27 18.05 16.08
C LEU A 51 -18.72 17.45 17.42
N GLY A 52 -17.81 16.91 18.23
CA GLY A 52 -18.15 16.26 19.50
C GLY A 52 -18.88 14.93 19.35
N THR A 53 -18.91 14.35 18.14
CA THR A 53 -19.62 13.10 17.79
C THR A 53 -18.82 11.83 18.03
N LYS A 54 -17.76 11.89 18.86
CA LYS A 54 -16.85 10.76 19.09
C LYS A 54 -17.61 9.48 19.47
N PRO A 55 -17.43 8.34 18.77
CA PRO A 55 -16.49 8.05 17.68
C PRO A 55 -17.18 7.77 16.32
N TRP A 56 -18.28 8.46 15.99
CA TRP A 56 -19.11 8.13 14.82
C TRP A 56 -18.48 8.54 13.47
N LEU A 57 -17.84 9.70 13.36
CA LEU A 57 -17.15 10.09 12.11
C LEU A 57 -15.86 9.29 11.92
N LEU A 58 -15.18 8.93 13.00
CA LEU A 58 -14.03 8.03 12.91
C LEU A 58 -14.44 6.65 12.42
N LEU A 59 -15.53 6.07 12.95
CA LEU A 59 -16.01 4.76 12.49
C LEU A 59 -16.40 4.79 11.01
N THR A 60 -17.16 5.80 10.60
CA THR A 60 -17.61 5.93 9.21
C THR A 60 -16.45 6.23 8.25
N GLY A 61 -15.49 7.07 8.65
CA GLY A 61 -14.26 7.33 7.91
C GLY A 61 -13.35 6.10 7.79
N LEU A 62 -13.26 5.29 8.84
CA LEU A 62 -12.52 4.03 8.84
C LEU A 62 -13.17 3.00 7.92
N PHE A 63 -14.50 2.83 8.00
CA PHE A 63 -15.25 1.94 7.10
C PHE A 63 -15.12 2.40 5.64
N LEU A 64 -15.28 3.70 5.36
CA LEU A 64 -15.08 4.24 4.01
C LEU A 64 -13.65 4.01 3.52
N GLY A 65 -12.63 4.30 4.34
CA GLY A 65 -11.23 4.03 3.99
C GLY A 65 -10.98 2.55 3.70
N LEU A 66 -11.59 1.66 4.49
CA LEU A 66 -11.52 0.22 4.27
C LEU A 66 -12.17 -0.17 2.93
N PHE A 67 -13.39 0.29 2.66
CA PHE A 67 -14.11 0.01 1.41
C PHE A 67 -13.37 0.55 0.18
N THR A 68 -12.92 1.80 0.22
CA THR A 68 -12.12 2.42 -0.86
C THR A 68 -10.82 1.64 -1.08
N GLY A 69 -10.19 1.24 0.02
CA GLY A 69 -8.97 0.46 -0.01
C GLY A 69 -9.11 -0.91 -0.66
N PHE A 70 -10.09 -1.69 -0.22
CA PHE A 70 -10.42 -2.97 -0.82
C PHE A 70 -10.86 -2.82 -2.29
N TYR A 71 -11.58 -1.75 -2.62
CA TYR A 71 -11.97 -1.46 -4.00
C TYR A 71 -10.75 -1.22 -4.90
N GLU A 72 -9.75 -0.46 -4.42
CA GLU A 72 -8.53 -0.18 -5.17
C GLU A 72 -7.64 -1.42 -5.33
N LEU A 73 -7.54 -2.25 -4.29
CA LEU A 73 -6.89 -3.56 -4.39
C LEU A 73 -7.63 -4.48 -5.37
N ALA A 74 -8.94 -4.63 -5.24
CA ALA A 74 -9.75 -5.46 -6.13
C ALA A 74 -9.62 -5.00 -7.59
N LYS A 75 -9.68 -3.68 -7.83
CA LYS A 75 -9.48 -3.10 -9.17
C LYS A 75 -8.09 -3.38 -9.72
N THR A 76 -7.05 -3.31 -8.90
CA THR A 76 -5.66 -3.59 -9.31
C THR A 76 -5.44 -5.07 -9.61
N VAL A 77 -6.06 -5.95 -8.83
CA VAL A 77 -5.98 -7.42 -9.02
C VAL A 77 -6.81 -7.88 -10.22
N TRP A 78 -8.02 -7.34 -10.41
CA TRP A 78 -8.91 -7.73 -11.52
C TRP A 78 -8.59 -7.07 -12.85
N ARG A 79 -7.85 -5.95 -12.89
CA ARG A 79 -7.35 -5.37 -14.15
C ARG A 79 -6.09 -6.09 -14.66
N LYS A 80 -6.10 -7.42 -14.62
CA LYS A 80 -5.11 -8.26 -15.31
C LYS A 80 -5.75 -8.92 -16.52
#